data_AF-A0A645BTW3-F1
#
_entry.id   AF-A0A645BTW3-F1
#
_cell.length_a   1.000
_cell.length_b   1.000
_cell.length_c   1.000
_cell.angle_alpha   90.00
_cell.angle_beta   90.00
_cell.angle_gamma   90.00
#
_symmetry.space_group_name_H-M   'P 1'
#
loop_
_entity.id
_entity.type
_entity.pdbx_description
1 polymer ?
#
loop_
_entity_poly.entity_id
_entity_poly.type
_entity_poly.pdbx_seq_one_letter_code
_entity_poly.pdbx_strand_id
1 'polypeptide(L)'
;MKAVLDRLVYGMNKYYGEAKGPSLWAGKSMALVTTCGYAPEKGADLWETGMRRYCKHSRLNYLGMLAERHLGYDVPFMDGEKAARAAGFADRLCCELKTR
;
A
#
# COMPACT_ATOMS: atom_id res chain seq x y z
N MET A 1 -5.91 9.60 4.98
CA MET A 1 -5.19 9.08 3.79
C MET A 1 -5.70 9.60 2.45
N LYS A 2 -7.01 9.53 2.13
CA LYS A 2 -7.52 9.93 0.79
C LYS A 2 -7.05 11.31 0.30
N ALA A 3 -7.13 12.34 1.14
CA ALA A 3 -6.68 13.69 0.77
C ALA A 3 -5.18 13.75 0.43
N VAL A 4 -4.33 12.97 1.11
CA VAL A 4 -2.89 12.88 0.80
C VAL A 4 -2.68 12.24 -0.57
N LEU A 5 -3.40 11.16 -0.87
CA LEU A 5 -3.32 10.50 -2.18
C LEU A 5 -3.73 11.44 -3.32
N ASP A 6 -4.78 12.24 -3.13
CA ASP A 6 -5.22 13.21 -4.15
C ASP A 6 -4.13 14.25 -4.43
N ARG A 7 -3.50 14.77 -3.38
CA ARG A 7 -2.41 15.74 -3.50
C ARG A 7 -1.15 15.12 -4.10
N LEU A 8 -0.82 13.87 -3.76
CA LEU A 8 0.32 13.16 -4.34
C LEU A 8 0.10 12.81 -5.81
N VAL A 9 -1.09 12.36 -6.22
CA VAL A 9 -1.38 12.13 -7.64
C VAL A 9 -1.21 13.43 -8.42
N TYR A 10 -1.85 14.51 -7.97
CA TYR A 10 -1.78 15.78 -8.67
C TYR A 10 -0.35 16.34 -8.69
N GLY A 11 0.36 16.26 -7.56
CA GLY A 11 1.70 16.82 -7.42
C GLY A 11 2.78 16.00 -8.12
N MET A 12 2.72 14.67 -8.04
CA MET A 12 3.78 13.78 -8.51
C MET A 12 3.56 13.30 -9.95
N ASN A 13 2.33 13.23 -10.43
CA ASN A 13 2.04 12.88 -11.82
C ASN A 13 1.86 14.18 -12.61
N LYS A 14 2.91 14.65 -13.29
CA LYS A 14 2.88 15.90 -14.08
C LYS A 14 2.14 15.72 -15.40
N TYR A 15 0.93 15.18 -15.36
CA TYR A 15 0.14 14.83 -16.54
C TYR A 15 -0.78 15.96 -17.01
N TYR A 16 -0.99 16.98 -16.19
CA TYR A 16 -1.82 18.14 -16.50
C TYR A 16 -0.98 19.26 -17.12
N GLY A 17 -1.58 20.02 -18.05
CA GLY A 17 -0.95 21.10 -18.80
C GLY A 17 -1.07 20.88 -20.31
N GLU A 18 -0.53 21.83 -21.09
CA GLU A 18 -0.53 21.74 -22.57
C GLU A 18 0.26 20.52 -23.08
N ALA A 19 1.31 20.13 -22.36
CA ALA A 19 2.10 18.94 -22.63
C ALA A 19 2.10 18.00 -21.42
N LYS A 20 2.01 16.69 -21.70
CA LYS A 20 2.08 15.65 -20.67
C LYS A 20 3.53 15.46 -20.21
N GLY A 21 3.80 15.82 -18.96
CA GLY A 21 5.06 15.57 -18.28
C GLY A 21 5.18 14.17 -17.64
N PRO A 22 6.31 13.90 -16.97
CA PRO A 22 6.58 12.60 -16.36
C PRO A 22 5.85 12.39 -15.03
N SER A 23 5.87 11.15 -14.55
CA SER A 23 5.62 10.84 -13.13
C SER A 23 6.95 11.01 -12.37
N LEU A 24 7.00 11.94 -11.42
CA LEU A 24 8.20 12.29 -10.63
C LEU A 24 8.63 11.20 -9.64
N TRP A 25 7.79 10.20 -9.47
CA TRP A 25 7.99 9.08 -8.57
C TRP A 25 7.87 7.75 -9.29
N ALA A 26 7.97 7.77 -10.62
CA ALA A 26 8.05 6.55 -11.41
C ALA A 26 9.18 5.64 -10.89
N GLY A 27 8.89 4.35 -10.82
CA GLY A 27 9.84 3.34 -10.34
C GLY A 27 9.93 3.23 -8.81
N LYS A 28 9.36 4.17 -8.02
CA LYS A 28 9.29 3.98 -6.57
C LYS A 28 8.38 2.81 -6.22
N SER A 29 8.73 2.11 -5.14
CA SER A 29 7.96 0.98 -4.64
C SER A 29 6.91 1.40 -3.61
N MET A 30 5.80 0.68 -3.58
CA MET A 30 4.70 0.88 -2.64
C MET A 30 4.23 -0.48 -2.12
N ALA A 31 4.12 -0.59 -0.80
CA ALA A 31 3.49 -1.71 -0.11
C ALA A 31 2.45 -1.16 0.88
N LEU A 32 1.46 -1.97 1.20
CA LEU A 32 0.42 -1.61 2.17
C LEU A 32 0.57 -2.43 3.43
N VAL A 33 0.39 -1.77 4.58
CA VAL A 33 0.15 -2.41 5.86
C VAL A 33 -1.18 -1.86 6.37
N THR A 34 -2.17 -2.72 6.50
CA THR A 34 -3.53 -2.35 6.86
C THR A 34 -4.04 -3.25 7.98
N THR A 35 -5.04 -2.74 8.69
CA THR A 35 -5.76 -3.48 9.71
C THR A 35 -7.25 -3.29 9.50
N CYS A 36 -8.05 -4.33 9.68
CA CYS A 36 -9.51 -4.25 9.56
C CYS A 36 -10.22 -5.24 10.50
N GLY A 37 -11.48 -4.99 10.84
CA GLY A 37 -12.25 -5.94 11.67
C GLY A 37 -12.80 -7.13 10.88
N TYR A 38 -13.23 -6.86 9.64
CA TYR A 38 -13.68 -7.89 8.71
C TYR A 38 -12.53 -8.79 8.25
N ALA A 39 -12.87 -9.90 7.59
CA ALA A 39 -11.88 -10.65 6.83
C ALA A 39 -11.28 -9.75 5.73
N PRO A 40 -9.96 -9.81 5.43
CA PRO A 40 -9.31 -8.93 4.48
C PRO A 40 -10.01 -8.84 3.11
N GLU A 41 -10.60 -9.93 2.65
CA GLU A 41 -11.32 -10.07 1.38
C GLU A 41 -12.62 -9.24 1.34
N LYS A 42 -13.07 -8.73 2.49
CA LYS A 42 -14.26 -7.87 2.64
C LYS A 42 -13.94 -6.51 3.27
N GLY A 43 -12.78 -6.38 3.90
CA GLY A 43 -12.40 -5.19 4.67
C GLY A 43 -11.33 -4.33 4.00
N ALA A 44 -10.44 -4.94 3.20
CA ALA A 44 -9.28 -4.28 2.60
C ALA A 44 -9.15 -4.52 1.08
N ASP A 45 -9.99 -5.38 0.50
CA ASP A 45 -9.96 -5.78 -0.90
C ASP A 45 -10.16 -4.61 -1.88
N LEU A 46 -11.15 -3.76 -1.63
CA LEU A 46 -11.40 -2.58 -2.47
C LEU A 46 -10.31 -1.52 -2.29
N TRP A 47 -9.76 -1.41 -1.08
CA TRP A 47 -8.61 -0.55 -0.82
C TRP A 47 -7.38 -1.00 -1.60
N GLU A 48 -7.01 -2.28 -1.53
CA GLU A 48 -5.91 -2.85 -2.31
C GLU A 48 -6.14 -2.65 -3.81
N THR A 49 -7.35 -2.93 -4.29
CA THR A 49 -7.71 -2.75 -5.70
C THR A 49 -7.51 -1.30 -6.14
N GLY A 50 -7.97 -0.34 -5.32
CA GLY A 50 -7.75 1.09 -5.54
C GLY A 50 -6.28 1.45 -5.60
N MET A 51 -5.48 0.91 -4.68
CA MET A 51 -4.04 1.18 -4.60
C MET A 51 -3.23 0.52 -5.72
N ARG A 52 -3.62 -0.66 -6.21
CA ARG A 52 -3.05 -1.26 -7.42
C ARG A 52 -3.27 -0.38 -8.65
N ARG A 53 -4.49 0.16 -8.81
CA ARG A 53 -4.82 1.11 -9.89
C ARG A 53 -4.05 2.43 -9.75
N TYR A 54 -3.96 2.92 -8.51
CA TYR A 54 -3.18 4.10 -8.16
C TYR A 54 -1.71 3.95 -8.57
N CYS A 55 -1.09 2.81 -8.25
CA CYS A 55 0.29 2.51 -8.65
C CYS A 55 0.45 2.45 -10.17
N LYS A 56 -0.45 1.76 -10.86
CA LYS A 56 -0.44 1.69 -12.33
C LYS A 56 -0.47 3.09 -12.97
N HIS A 57 -1.38 3.95 -12.51
CA HIS A 57 -1.48 5.33 -13.00
C HIS A 57 -0.21 6.16 -12.70
N SER A 58 0.35 5.95 -11.52
CA SER A 58 1.49 6.70 -10.99
C SER A 58 2.86 6.13 -11.39
N ARG A 59 2.90 5.02 -12.14
CA ARG A 59 4.13 4.27 -12.50
C ARG A 59 4.93 3.77 -11.30
N LEU A 60 4.23 3.39 -10.24
CA LEU A 60 4.83 2.81 -9.03
C LEU A 60 4.86 1.29 -9.10
N ASN A 61 5.84 0.70 -8.42
CA ASN A 61 5.98 -0.74 -8.25
C ASN A 61 5.19 -1.21 -7.02
N TYR A 62 4.05 -1.86 -7.23
CA TYR A 62 3.27 -2.41 -6.13
C TYR A 62 3.88 -3.74 -5.63
N LEU A 63 4.21 -3.83 -4.34
CA LEU A 63 4.90 -4.98 -3.74
C LEU A 63 3.98 -5.88 -2.87
N GLY A 64 2.70 -5.54 -2.76
CA GLY A 64 1.70 -6.31 -2.01
C GLY A 64 1.16 -5.60 -0.77
N MET A 65 0.27 -6.29 -0.06
CA MET A 65 -0.41 -5.83 1.15
C MET A 65 -0.29 -6.87 2.26
N LEU A 66 0.01 -6.40 3.47
CA LEU A 66 -0.29 -7.10 4.70
C LEU A 66 -1.58 -6.53 5.27
N ALA A 67 -2.56 -7.40 5.57
CA ALA A 67 -3.80 -7.03 6.21
C ALA A 67 -4.01 -7.89 7.46
N GLU A 68 -3.98 -7.27 8.64
CA GLU A 68 -4.20 -7.95 9.91
C GLU A 68 -5.59 -7.65 10.48
N ARG A 69 -6.17 -8.64 11.16
CA ARG A 69 -7.51 -8.50 11.71
C ARG A 69 -7.50 -8.05 13.16
N HIS A 70 -8.43 -7.17 13.53
CA HIS A 70 -8.73 -6.86 14.94
C HIS A 70 -10.20 -7.08 15.23
N LEU A 71 -10.51 -8.13 16.02
CA LEU A 71 -11.88 -8.62 16.20
C LEU A 71 -12.69 -7.82 17.23
N GLY A 72 -12.04 -6.95 18.01
CA GLY A 72 -12.67 -6.22 19.09
C GLY A 72 -11.66 -5.80 20.16
N TYR A 73 -12.05 -4.87 21.02
CA TYR A 73 -11.18 -4.35 22.08
C TYR A 73 -11.01 -5.31 23.26
N ASP A 74 -11.80 -6.38 23.30
CA ASP A 74 -11.73 -7.48 24.27
C ASP A 74 -10.60 -8.47 23.97
N VAL A 75 -10.01 -8.41 22.76
CA VAL A 75 -8.84 -9.21 22.38
C VAL A 75 -7.63 -8.31 22.06
N PRO A 76 -6.40 -8.76 22.35
CA PRO A 76 -5.20 -8.01 21.98
C PRO A 76 -5.17 -7.70 20.49
N PHE A 77 -4.87 -6.45 20.15
CA PHE A 77 -4.64 -6.07 18.76
C PHE A 77 -3.40 -6.77 18.19
N MET A 78 -2.33 -6.90 18.99
CA MET A 78 -1.05 -7.47 18.59
C MET A 78 -0.74 -8.72 19.43
N ASP A 79 -0.29 -9.76 18.75
CA ASP A 79 0.17 -11.02 19.34
C ASP A 79 1.46 -11.48 18.63
N GLY A 80 2.04 -12.59 19.10
CA GLY A 80 3.28 -13.13 18.53
C GLY A 80 3.14 -13.55 17.06
N GLU A 81 1.95 -13.99 16.64
CA GLU A 81 1.75 -14.41 15.25
C GLU A 81 1.65 -13.21 14.31
N LYS A 82 0.92 -12.16 14.71
CA LYS A 82 0.84 -10.88 13.98
C LYS A 82 2.20 -10.22 13.89
N ALA A 83 2.98 -10.25 14.97
CA ALA A 83 4.35 -9.76 14.97
C ALA A 83 5.23 -10.54 13.96
N ALA A 84 5.13 -11.87 13.95
CA ALA A 84 5.87 -12.71 13.01
C ALA A 84 5.47 -12.46 11.55
N ARG A 85 4.16 -12.33 11.26
CA ARG A 85 3.67 -12.01 9.90
C ARG A 85 4.09 -10.62 9.44
N ALA A 86 4.05 -9.62 10.33
CA ALA A 86 4.51 -8.27 10.04
C ALA A 86 6.02 -8.22 9.74
N ALA A 87 6.83 -8.88 10.56
CA ALA A 87 8.27 -8.99 10.35
C ALA A 87 8.58 -9.74 9.03
N GLY A 88 7.95 -10.89 8.79
CA GLY A 88 8.15 -11.65 7.56
C GLY A 88 7.72 -10.88 6.29
N PHE A 89 6.66 -10.08 6.37
CA PHE A 89 6.28 -9.18 5.29
C PHE A 89 7.35 -8.12 5.03
N ALA A 90 7.89 -7.49 6.08
CA ALA A 90 8.97 -6.51 5.97
C ALA A 90 10.25 -7.12 5.39
N ASP A 91 10.66 -8.31 5.84
CA ASP A 91 11.83 -9.03 5.33
C ASP A 91 11.70 -9.31 3.83
N ARG A 92 10.53 -9.80 3.41
CA ARG A 92 10.21 -10.01 1.98
C ARG A 92 10.36 -8.72 1.18
N LEU A 93 9.85 -7.59 1.68
CA LEU A 93 9.99 -6.29 1.02
C LEU A 93 11.46 -5.84 0.95
N CYS A 94 12.22 -5.98 2.03
CA CYS A 94 13.64 -5.63 2.06
C CYS A 94 14.45 -6.47 1.07
N CYS A 95 14.14 -7.76 0.93
CA CYS A 95 14.75 -8.62 -0.09
C CYS A 95 14.40 -8.14 -1.50
N GLU A 96 13.12 -7.88 -1.80
CA GLU A 96 12.69 -7.44 -3.13
C GLU A 96 13.26 -6.07 -3.52
N LEU A 97 13.48 -5.17 -2.55
CA LEU A 97 14.10 -3.87 -2.78
C LEU A 97 15.61 -3.95 -3.00
N LYS A 98 16.31 -4.97 -2.47
CA LYS A 98 17.76 -5.17 -2.71
C LYS A 98 18.06 -5.71 -4.11
N THR A 99 17.09 -6.35 -4.76
CA THR A 99 17.23 -6.94 -6.09
C THR A 99 16.88 -5.99 -7.23
N ARG A 100 16.51 -4.74 -6.93
CA ARG A 100 16.08 -3.71 -7.89
C ARG A 100 17.07 -2.56 -7.92
#